data_AF-A0A388QM79-F1
#
_entry.id   AF-A0A388QM79-F1
#
_cell.length_a   1.000
_cell.length_b   1.000
_cell.length_c   1.000
_cell.angle_alpha   90.00
_cell.angle_beta   90.00
_cell.angle_gamma   90.00
#
_symmetry.space_group_name_H-M   'P 1'
#
loop_
_entity.id
_entity.type
_entity.pdbx_description
1 polymer ?
#
loop_
_entity_poly.entity_id
_entity_poly.type
_entity_poly.pdbx_seq_one_letter_code
_entity_poly.pdbx_strand_id
1 'polypeptide(L)'
;MPINKEKLAKRQEVKEHNPDFIRPESWRYVRLETNWRKPKGIDHHQRKQKSRGRPGLVKVGYGGPKEAKGLHPSGYTDNLVHTISDLEKLNPKTDGVRFGHGVGTRKRKEIIVKAMESKFKVFNARVSASGSKS
;
A
#
# COMPACT_ATOMS: atom_id res chain seq x y z
N MET A 1 16.19 8.41 7.76
CA MET A 1 15.78 9.00 6.47
C MET A 1 15.35 7.88 5.52
N PRO A 2 14.38 8.09 4.62
CA PRO A 2 13.93 7.05 3.69
C PRO A 2 15.03 6.69 2.68
N ILE A 3 15.23 5.41 2.42
CA ILE A 3 16.33 4.87 1.59
C ILE A 3 16.20 5.26 0.11
N ASN A 4 14.97 5.54 -0.36
CA ASN A 4 14.65 5.84 -1.76
C ASN A 4 13.89 7.17 -1.92
N LYS A 5 14.39 8.24 -1.29
CA LYS A 5 13.69 9.53 -1.20
C LYS A 5 13.31 10.11 -2.58
N GLU A 6 14.23 10.07 -3.54
CA GLU A 6 14.02 10.62 -4.89
C GLU A 6 12.93 9.88 -5.66
N LYS A 7 12.94 8.54 -5.60
CA LYS A 7 11.92 7.69 -6.25
C LYS A 7 10.53 7.96 -5.66
N LEU A 8 10.46 8.12 -4.34
CA LEU A 8 9.21 8.44 -3.65
C LEU A 8 8.70 9.85 -4.01
N ALA A 9 9.59 10.84 -4.12
CA ALA A 9 9.23 12.19 -4.53
C ALA A 9 8.59 12.20 -5.93
N LYS A 10 9.21 11.54 -6.91
CA LYS A 10 8.65 11.39 -8.27
C LYS A 10 7.27 10.72 -8.25
N ARG A 11 7.07 9.71 -7.39
CA ARG A 11 5.76 9.05 -7.24
C ARG A 11 4.73 9.99 -6.62
N GLN A 12 5.12 10.80 -5.65
CA GLN A 12 4.24 11.74 -4.98
C GLN A 12 3.78 12.84 -5.95
N GLU A 13 4.69 13.39 -6.74
CA GLU A 13 4.40 14.38 -7.79
C GLU A 13 3.35 13.86 -8.77
N VAL A 14 3.53 12.64 -9.31
CA VAL A 14 2.52 12.04 -10.20
C VAL A 14 1.19 11.80 -9.48
N LYS A 15 1.24 11.33 -8.22
CA LYS A 15 0.02 11.04 -7.44
C LYS A 15 -0.78 12.30 -7.12
N GLU A 16 -0.13 13.42 -6.88
CA GLU A 16 -0.77 14.70 -6.55
C GLU A 16 -1.66 15.22 -7.69
N HIS A 17 -1.27 14.94 -8.94
CA HIS A 17 -2.04 15.30 -10.13
C HIS A 17 -3.16 14.29 -10.45
N ASN A 18 -3.17 13.12 -9.80
CA ASN A 18 -4.15 12.08 -10.07
C ASN A 18 -5.47 12.38 -9.31
N PRO A 19 -6.63 12.32 -9.98
CA PRO A 19 -7.91 12.44 -9.30
C PRO A 19 -8.22 11.19 -8.46
N ASP A 20 -9.11 11.35 -7.47
CA ASP A 20 -9.67 10.21 -6.75
C ASP A 20 -10.59 9.40 -7.66
N PHE A 21 -10.25 8.12 -7.86
CA PHE A 21 -11.02 7.21 -8.69
C PHE A 21 -12.17 6.58 -7.90
N ILE A 22 -13.27 7.31 -7.82
CA ILE A 22 -14.47 6.91 -7.07
C ILE A 22 -15.56 6.44 -8.04
N ARG A 23 -16.33 5.43 -7.63
CA ARG A 23 -17.54 5.02 -8.37
C ARG A 23 -18.54 6.17 -8.48
N PRO A 24 -19.16 6.37 -9.65
CA PRO A 24 -20.22 7.37 -9.78
C PRO A 24 -21.34 7.16 -8.77
N GLU A 25 -21.77 8.26 -8.14
CA GLU A 25 -22.90 8.32 -7.19
C GLU A 25 -22.72 7.50 -5.90
N SER A 26 -21.52 7.02 -5.59
CA SER A 26 -21.26 6.38 -4.30
C SER A 26 -21.46 7.31 -3.11
N TRP A 27 -21.29 8.63 -3.32
CA TRP A 27 -21.59 9.64 -2.30
C TRP A 27 -23.08 9.88 -2.09
N ARG A 28 -23.94 9.46 -3.03
CA ARG A 28 -25.39 9.69 -3.00
C ARG A 28 -26.14 8.53 -2.34
N TYR A 29 -25.63 7.30 -2.47
CA TYR A 29 -26.35 6.10 -2.03
C TYR A 29 -25.44 5.16 -1.23
N VAL A 30 -25.86 4.80 -0.01
CA VAL A 30 -25.14 3.85 0.87
C VAL A 30 -24.94 2.48 0.21
N ARG A 31 -25.90 2.03 -0.60
CA ARG A 31 -25.80 0.76 -1.36
C ARG A 31 -24.66 0.75 -2.40
N LEU A 32 -24.11 1.91 -2.74
CA LEU A 32 -23.02 2.05 -3.69
C LEU A 32 -21.72 2.32 -2.95
N GLU A 33 -20.88 1.29 -2.84
CA GLU A 33 -19.52 1.45 -2.31
C GLU A 33 -18.68 2.42 -3.14
N THR A 34 -17.66 3.01 -2.52
CA THR A 34 -16.70 3.95 -3.14
C THR A 34 -15.73 3.27 -4.12
N ASN A 35 -15.68 1.93 -4.12
CA ASN A 35 -14.83 1.12 -5.01
C ASN A 35 -15.08 1.40 -6.48
N TRP A 36 -14.03 1.73 -7.25
CA TRP A 36 -14.12 2.05 -8.68
C TRP A 36 -14.86 0.99 -9.49
N ARG A 37 -15.79 1.42 -10.34
CA ARG A 37 -16.42 0.60 -11.38
C ARG A 37 -16.58 1.40 -12.66
N LYS A 38 -16.27 0.77 -13.79
CA LYS A 38 -16.39 1.40 -15.11
C LYS A 38 -17.86 1.76 -15.40
N PRO A 39 -18.19 3.04 -15.65
CA PRO A 39 -19.55 3.43 -16.02
C PRO A 39 -19.89 2.90 -17.42
N LYS A 40 -21.03 2.21 -17.54
CA LYS A 40 -21.47 1.55 -18.80
C LYS A 40 -22.64 2.25 -19.49
N GLY A 41 -23.45 3.03 -18.77
CA GLY A 41 -24.68 3.63 -19.29
C GLY A 41 -24.46 4.53 -20.50
N ILE A 42 -25.37 4.46 -21.48
CA ILE A 42 -25.28 5.22 -22.74
C ILE A 42 -25.23 6.72 -22.45
N ASP A 43 -26.06 7.24 -21.53
CA ASP A 43 -26.09 8.67 -21.21
C ASP A 43 -25.25 9.09 -20.01
N HIS A 44 -24.43 8.19 -19.49
CA HIS A 44 -23.64 8.49 -18.30
C HIS A 44 -22.58 9.56 -18.56
N HIS A 45 -22.72 10.73 -17.94
CA HIS A 45 -21.85 11.90 -18.16
C HIS A 45 -20.36 11.62 -17.86
N GLN A 46 -20.06 10.80 -16.84
CA GLN A 46 -18.67 10.39 -16.56
C GLN A 46 -18.06 9.55 -17.68
N ARG A 47 -18.88 8.70 -18.34
CA ARG A 47 -18.43 7.86 -19.45
C ARG A 47 -18.14 8.73 -20.68
N LYS A 48 -19.02 9.70 -20.94
CA LYS A 48 -18.85 10.67 -22.04
C LYS A 48 -17.80 11.76 -21.74
N GLN A 49 -17.27 11.83 -20.51
CA GLN A 49 -16.38 12.91 -20.02
C GLN A 49 -16.93 14.34 -20.30
N LYS A 50 -18.25 14.51 -20.32
CA LYS A 50 -18.92 15.77 -20.73
C LYS A 50 -19.16 16.75 -19.59
N SER A 51 -19.10 16.31 -18.33
CA SER A 51 -19.50 17.12 -17.17
C SER A 51 -18.28 17.51 -16.34
N ARG A 52 -18.11 18.82 -16.12
CA ARG A 52 -17.18 19.37 -15.13
C ARG A 52 -17.69 19.00 -13.73
N GLY A 53 -16.82 18.43 -12.89
CA GLY A 53 -17.15 18.03 -11.52
C GLY A 53 -17.50 16.54 -11.30
N ARG A 54 -17.56 15.73 -12.37
CA ARG A 54 -17.71 14.27 -12.22
C ARG A 54 -16.31 13.63 -12.06
N PRO A 55 -16.14 12.56 -11.23
CA PRO A 55 -14.82 11.96 -11.03
C PRO A 55 -14.18 11.48 -12.32
N GLY A 56 -12.84 11.51 -12.39
CA GLY A 56 -12.09 11.09 -13.58
C GLY A 56 -12.38 9.63 -13.98
N LEU A 57 -12.19 9.31 -15.27
CA LEU A 57 -12.20 7.93 -15.75
C LEU A 57 -10.80 7.33 -15.56
N VAL A 58 -10.70 6.13 -14.98
CA VAL A 58 -9.42 5.41 -14.90
C VAL A 58 -8.85 5.15 -16.32
N LYS A 59 -7.59 5.52 -16.52
CA LYS A 59 -6.80 5.34 -17.76
C LYS A 59 -5.40 4.81 -17.41
N VAL A 60 -4.74 4.16 -18.38
CA VAL A 60 -3.37 3.62 -18.19
C VAL A 60 -2.35 4.73 -17.87
N GLY A 61 -2.56 5.95 -18.39
CA GLY A 61 -1.67 7.09 -18.20
C GLY A 61 -1.53 7.60 -16.77
N TYR A 62 -2.40 7.20 -15.83
CA TYR A 62 -2.29 7.58 -14.42
C TYR A 62 -1.30 6.72 -13.61
N GLY A 63 -0.67 5.72 -14.26
CA GLY A 63 0.32 4.87 -13.62
C GLY A 63 1.55 5.65 -13.18
N GLY A 64 1.94 5.52 -11.91
CA GLY A 64 3.18 6.11 -11.39
C GLY A 64 4.46 5.44 -11.92
N PRO A 65 5.65 6.02 -11.63
CA PRO A 65 6.94 5.51 -12.08
C PRO A 65 7.16 4.05 -11.69
N LYS A 66 7.64 3.22 -12.62
CA LYS A 66 7.85 1.78 -12.40
C LYS A 66 8.78 1.50 -11.20
N GLU A 67 9.84 2.30 -11.05
CA GLU A 67 10.84 2.16 -9.99
C GLU A 67 10.31 2.39 -8.58
N ALA A 68 9.27 3.23 -8.45
CA ALA A 68 8.68 3.59 -7.16
C ALA A 68 7.38 2.82 -6.86
N LYS A 69 6.92 2.02 -7.83
CA LYS A 69 5.69 1.26 -7.74
C LYS A 69 5.85 0.15 -6.70
N GLY A 70 4.92 0.06 -5.77
CA GLY A 70 4.95 -0.97 -4.71
C GLY A 70 5.87 -0.66 -3.52
N LEU A 71 6.67 0.42 -3.55
CA LEU A 71 7.45 0.83 -2.38
C LEU A 71 6.54 1.35 -1.25
N HIS A 72 6.91 1.01 -0.02
CA HIS A 72 6.36 1.59 1.20
C HIS A 72 6.82 3.06 1.34
N PRO A 73 6.07 3.94 2.04
CA PRO A 73 6.49 5.33 2.27
C PRO A 73 7.86 5.51 2.93
N SER A 74 8.37 4.49 3.62
CA SER A 74 9.74 4.47 4.17
C SER A 74 10.83 4.20 3.12
N GLY A 75 10.46 3.81 1.90
CA GLY A 75 11.35 3.53 0.78
C GLY A 75 11.76 2.05 0.63
N TYR A 76 11.28 1.18 1.50
CA TYR A 76 11.50 -0.27 1.44
C TYR A 76 10.40 -0.96 0.62
N THR A 77 10.65 -2.19 0.17
CA THR A 77 9.58 -3.09 -0.30
C THR A 77 8.72 -3.56 0.87
N ASP A 78 7.51 -4.02 0.60
CA ASP A 78 6.54 -4.44 1.62
C ASP A 78 6.27 -5.94 1.49
N ASN A 79 7.05 -6.74 2.22
CA ASN A 79 7.04 -8.19 2.10
C ASN A 79 6.27 -8.83 3.26
N LEU A 80 5.30 -9.68 2.90
CA LEU A 80 4.47 -10.40 3.86
C LEU A 80 5.19 -11.64 4.36
N VAL A 81 5.36 -11.74 5.69
CA VAL A 81 6.10 -12.81 6.35
C VAL A 81 5.17 -13.60 7.26
N HIS A 82 5.22 -14.93 7.15
CA HIS A 82 4.46 -15.85 8.00
C HIS A 82 5.35 -16.74 8.87
N THR A 83 6.57 -17.04 8.39
CA THR A 83 7.52 -17.95 9.03
C THR A 83 8.92 -17.35 9.10
N ILE A 84 9.81 -17.99 9.87
CA ILE A 84 11.21 -17.57 9.99
C ILE A 84 11.96 -17.79 8.65
N SER A 85 11.66 -18.86 7.94
CA SER A 85 12.26 -19.15 6.62
C SER A 85 11.91 -18.09 5.56
N ASP A 86 10.79 -17.38 5.72
CA ASP A 86 10.46 -16.26 4.84
C ASP A 86 11.37 -15.05 5.09
N LEU A 87 11.87 -14.86 6.31
CA LEU A 87 12.81 -13.77 6.63
C LEU A 87 14.18 -13.99 6.00
N GLU A 88 14.64 -15.25 5.94
CA GLU A 88 15.98 -15.59 5.44
C GLU A 88 16.13 -15.32 3.94
N LYS A 89 15.02 -15.30 3.19
CA LYS A 89 15.00 -15.00 1.75
C LYS A 89 15.07 -13.50 1.44
N LEU A 90 14.94 -12.64 2.45
CA LEU A 90 14.83 -11.19 2.27
C LEU A 90 16.16 -10.48 2.54
N ASN A 91 16.34 -9.30 1.95
CA ASN A 91 17.50 -8.46 2.18
C ASN A 91 17.17 -7.28 3.11
N PRO A 92 17.81 -7.17 4.28
CA PRO A 92 17.52 -6.10 5.26
C PRO A 92 17.69 -4.67 4.75
N LYS A 93 18.51 -4.46 3.71
CA LYS A 93 18.77 -3.11 3.17
C LYS A 93 17.64 -2.60 2.28
N THR A 94 16.98 -3.48 1.54
CA THR A 94 15.96 -3.13 0.55
C THR A 94 14.56 -3.48 1.01
N ASP A 95 14.44 -4.53 1.81
CA ASP A 95 13.17 -5.15 2.14
C ASP A 95 12.67 -4.79 3.53
N GLY A 96 11.39 -4.42 3.58
CA GLY A 96 10.64 -4.21 4.79
C GLY A 96 9.75 -5.41 5.07
N VAL A 97 9.56 -5.71 6.35
CA VAL A 97 8.80 -6.88 6.79
C VAL A 97 7.45 -6.45 7.35
N ARG A 98 6.39 -7.10 6.86
CA ARG A 98 5.05 -7.05 7.44
C ARG A 98 4.62 -8.46 7.83
N PHE A 99 4.19 -8.64 9.07
CA PHE A 99 3.65 -9.92 9.51
C PHE A 99 2.25 -10.15 8.97
N GLY A 100 2.00 -11.34 8.44
CA GLY A 100 0.67 -11.80 8.05
C GLY A 100 -0.33 -11.68 9.21
N HIS A 101 -1.59 -11.35 8.91
CA HIS A 101 -2.62 -11.18 9.92
C HIS A 101 -2.80 -12.46 10.78
N GLY A 102 -2.79 -13.64 10.15
CA GLY A 102 -2.97 -14.94 10.81
C GLY A 102 -1.79 -15.45 11.64
N VAL A 103 -0.66 -14.73 11.71
CA VAL A 103 0.46 -15.14 12.57
C VAL A 103 0.11 -14.86 14.03
N GLY A 104 0.01 -15.92 14.83
CA GLY A 104 -0.27 -15.82 16.27
C GLY A 104 0.86 -15.15 17.07
N THR A 105 0.55 -14.73 18.30
CA THR A 105 1.48 -13.99 19.17
C THR A 105 2.77 -14.75 19.46
N ARG A 106 2.71 -16.07 19.70
CA ARG A 106 3.88 -16.92 19.94
C ARG A 106 4.88 -16.85 18.78
N LYS A 107 4.42 -17.16 17.56
CA LYS A 107 5.25 -17.09 16.34
C LYS A 107 5.74 -15.66 16.05
N ARG A 108 4.92 -14.64 16.30
CA ARG A 108 5.34 -13.23 16.13
C ARG A 108 6.54 -12.89 17.01
N LYS A 109 6.60 -13.36 18.26
CA LYS A 109 7.76 -13.11 19.14
C LYS A 109 9.04 -13.70 18.56
N GLU A 110 9.00 -14.95 18.13
CA GLU A 110 10.15 -15.65 17.52
C GLU A 110 10.65 -14.92 16.26
N ILE A 111 9.72 -14.57 15.37
CA ILE A 111 10.03 -13.86 14.12
C ILE A 111 10.60 -12.46 14.41
N ILE A 112 10.10 -11.75 15.42
CA ILE A 112 10.59 -10.42 15.79
C ILE A 112 12.03 -10.47 16.32
N VAL A 113 12.35 -11.42 17.18
CA VAL A 113 13.72 -11.60 17.69
C VAL A 113 14.68 -11.80 16.51
N LYS A 114 14.35 -12.71 15.58
CA LYS A 114 15.18 -12.95 14.40
C LYS A 114 15.26 -11.75 13.45
N ALA A 115 14.16 -11.03 13.28
CA ALA A 115 14.12 -9.82 12.46
C ALA A 115 14.98 -8.69 13.05
N MET A 116 15.02 -8.55 14.38
CA MET A 116 15.87 -7.59 15.08
C MET A 116 17.35 -7.94 14.95
N GLU A 117 17.72 -9.21 15.14
CA GLU A 117 19.09 -9.69 14.92
C GLU A 117 19.57 -9.38 13.49
N SER A 118 18.71 -9.63 12.51
CA SER A 118 18.99 -9.41 11.09
C SER A 118 18.80 -7.95 10.64
N LYS A 119 18.44 -7.04 11.56
CA LYS A 119 18.24 -5.60 11.33
C LYS A 119 17.16 -5.25 10.30
N PHE A 120 16.11 -6.07 10.17
CA PHE A 120 14.97 -5.75 9.32
C PHE A 120 14.11 -4.63 9.89
N LYS A 121 13.56 -3.80 9.00
CA LYS A 121 12.51 -2.85 9.38
C LYS A 121 11.15 -3.54 9.39
N VAL A 122 10.55 -3.67 10.56
CA VAL A 122 9.19 -4.23 10.72
C VAL A 122 8.14 -3.11 10.71
N PHE A 123 7.08 -3.26 9.92
CA PHE A 123 6.02 -2.23 9.78
C PHE A 123 4.87 -2.39 10.78
N ASN A 124 4.55 -3.61 11.21
CA ASN A 124 3.40 -3.90 12.08
C ASN A 124 3.82 -4.66 13.35
N ALA A 125 4.81 -4.12 14.06
CA ALA A 125 5.24 -4.65 15.35
C ALA A 125 4.15 -4.41 16.41
N ARG A 126 3.25 -5.38 16.57
CA ARG A 126 2.23 -5.40 17.65
C ARG A 126 2.72 -6.09 18.92
N VAL A 127 3.91 -6.67 18.89
CA VAL A 127 4.48 -7.46 19.98
C VAL A 127 5.93 -7.00 20.15
N SER A 128 6.36 -6.77 21.38
CA SER A 128 7.74 -6.45 21.72
C SER A 128 8.51 -7.72 22.11
N ALA A 129 9.82 -7.74 21.84
CA ALA A 129 10.70 -8.84 22.23
C ALA A 129 10.88 -8.91 23.76
N SER A 130 11.02 -7.75 24.40
CA SER A 130 10.90 -7.59 25.85
C SER A 130 9.44 -7.36 26.20
N GLY A 131 8.84 -8.20 27.05
CA GLY A 131 7.45 -8.07 27.46
C GLY A 131 7.16 -6.79 28.23
N SER A 132 7.01 -5.66 27.54
CA SER A 132 6.31 -4.50 28.06
C SER A 132 4.94 -4.49 27.41
N LYS A 133 3.91 -4.79 28.22
CA LYS A 133 2.54 -4.42 27.89
C LYS A 133 2.54 -2.89 27.74
N SER A 134 2.24 -2.42 26.54
CA SER A 134 1.60 -1.11 26.34
C SER A 134 0.11 -1.30 26.51
#